data_AF-A0A9W4IPR5-F1
#
_entry.id   AF-A0A9W4IPR5-F1
#
_cell.length_a   1.000
_cell.length_b   1.000
_cell.length_c   1.000
_cell.angle_alpha   90.00
_cell.angle_beta   90.00
_cell.angle_gamma   90.00
#
_symmetry.space_group_name_H-M   'P 1'
#
loop_
_entity.id
_entity.type
_entity.pdbx_description
1 polymer ?
#
loop_
_entity_poly.entity_id
_entity_poly.type
_entity_poly.pdbx_seq_one_letter_code
_entity_poly.pdbx_strand_id
1 'polypeptide(L)'
;MNFQPPKSIYTMKQIGLEGHGISPNAATEPFPLFTQEAIAQMRAEIFDEKVLAECQYASTFNKNMVRGMGAARAPFTYDAWKSAEVLARISEVAGIDLVPSIDFEIANINISIRDENTGVEETIPIVKDDDLPAVAWHYDSFPFVCVTMLSDCTGMIGGETALRTPSGDIMKVRGPAMGTAVVMQGRYIEHQALKALGGRERISMVTCFRPKSPLVKDETVLVGVRGISEISELYTQYTEYRLELLEERIRHQLKKVREGGIAKKRFNVPEIQSFLGKQKLFIESMMKEIEEVE
;
A
#
# COMPACT_ATOMS: atom_id res chain seq x y z
N MET A 1 18.28 4.71 8.00
CA MET A 1 17.47 5.33 6.93
C MET A 1 18.41 6.12 6.00
N ASN A 2 18.07 6.30 4.72
CA ASN A 2 18.82 7.09 3.74
C ASN A 2 17.88 8.02 2.95
N PHE A 3 16.98 8.71 3.66
CA PHE A 3 15.94 9.49 3.00
C PHE A 3 16.52 10.66 2.20
N GLN A 4 16.11 10.77 0.95
CA GLN A 4 16.18 11.99 0.16
C GLN A 4 14.81 12.22 -0.46
N PRO A 5 14.29 13.46 -0.49
CA PRO A 5 12.97 13.72 -1.05
C PRO A 5 12.93 13.36 -2.54
N PRO A 6 11.76 12.92 -3.07
CA PRO A 6 11.60 12.66 -4.48
C PRO A 6 11.84 13.93 -5.30
N LYS A 7 12.40 13.77 -6.50
CA LYS A 7 12.62 14.89 -7.43
C LYS A 7 11.30 15.56 -7.84
N SER A 8 10.26 14.75 -7.99
CA SER A 8 8.93 15.20 -8.39
C SER A 8 7.86 14.41 -7.64
N ILE A 9 6.75 15.07 -7.36
CA ILE A 9 5.53 14.46 -6.86
C ILE A 9 4.41 14.80 -7.85
N TYR A 10 3.78 13.78 -8.41
CA TYR A 10 2.59 13.93 -9.23
C TYR A 10 1.39 14.16 -8.33
N THR A 11 0.58 15.15 -8.66
CA THR A 11 -0.63 15.49 -7.89
C THR A 11 -1.88 14.84 -8.49
N MET A 12 -2.89 14.62 -7.65
CA MET A 12 -4.20 14.13 -8.10
C MET A 12 -4.79 15.03 -9.19
N LYS A 13 -4.54 16.34 -9.09
CA LYS A 13 -4.95 17.32 -10.10
C LYS A 13 -4.27 17.11 -11.45
N GLN A 14 -2.95 16.88 -11.47
CA GLN A 14 -2.20 16.65 -12.71
C GLN A 14 -2.66 15.40 -13.46
N ILE A 15 -3.14 14.39 -12.74
CA ILE A 15 -3.67 13.15 -13.34
C ILE A 15 -5.19 13.17 -13.55
N GLY A 16 -5.84 14.32 -13.32
CA GLY A 16 -7.28 14.50 -13.55
C GLY A 16 -8.21 13.94 -12.46
N LEU A 17 -7.67 13.53 -11.31
CA LEU A 17 -8.40 12.91 -10.18
C LEU A 17 -8.52 13.85 -8.95
N GLU A 18 -8.55 15.17 -9.16
CA GLU A 18 -8.68 16.16 -8.08
C GLU A 18 -9.90 15.84 -7.18
N GLY A 19 -9.67 15.73 -5.88
CA GLY A 19 -10.72 15.42 -4.89
C GLY A 19 -11.18 13.96 -4.82
N HIS A 20 -10.67 13.06 -5.67
CA HIS A 20 -11.05 11.64 -5.62
C HIS A 20 -10.39 10.89 -4.45
N GLY A 21 -9.10 11.14 -4.25
CA GLY A 21 -8.29 10.58 -3.14
C GLY A 21 -8.46 11.32 -1.82
N ILE A 22 -7.55 11.04 -0.89
CA ILE A 22 -7.52 11.62 0.46
C ILE A 22 -6.36 12.61 0.67
N SER A 23 -5.49 12.75 -0.33
CA SER A 23 -4.36 13.68 -0.36
C SER A 23 -4.26 14.37 -1.72
N PRO A 24 -3.69 15.60 -1.81
CA PRO A 24 -3.33 16.21 -3.08
C PRO A 24 -2.25 15.44 -3.85
N ASN A 25 -1.39 14.66 -3.19
CA ASN A 25 -0.27 13.95 -3.81
C ASN A 25 -0.73 12.57 -4.32
N ALA A 26 -0.61 12.31 -5.61
CA ALA A 26 -1.03 11.06 -6.24
C ALA A 26 0.03 9.97 -6.15
N ALA A 27 1.23 10.27 -6.64
CA ALA A 27 2.35 9.34 -6.70
C ALA A 27 3.67 10.11 -6.71
N THR A 28 4.75 9.51 -6.21
CA THR A 28 6.09 10.11 -6.24
C THR A 28 6.94 9.52 -7.37
N GLU A 29 7.91 10.28 -7.88
CA GLU A 29 9.08 9.63 -8.48
C GLU A 29 9.81 8.78 -7.43
N PRO A 30 10.60 7.77 -7.84
CA PRO A 30 11.42 7.00 -6.91
C PRO A 30 12.38 7.87 -6.11
N PHE A 31 12.48 7.58 -4.81
CA PHE A 31 13.35 8.33 -3.90
C PHE A 31 14.08 7.41 -2.92
N PRO A 32 15.36 7.67 -2.59
CA PRO A 32 16.09 6.91 -1.57
C PRO A 32 15.35 6.91 -0.23
N LEU A 33 15.18 5.73 0.39
CA LEU A 33 14.52 5.58 1.68
C LEU A 33 15.37 4.78 2.68
N PHE A 34 15.88 3.62 2.26
CA PHE A 34 16.68 2.75 3.11
C PHE A 34 18.15 2.73 2.67
N THR A 35 19.06 2.48 3.61
CA THR A 35 20.48 2.26 3.29
C THR A 35 20.66 0.86 2.69
N GLN A 36 21.81 0.59 2.07
CA GLN A 36 22.09 -0.74 1.53
C GLN A 36 22.16 -1.80 2.64
N GLU A 37 22.66 -1.44 3.83
CA GLU A 37 22.72 -2.33 4.99
C GLU A 37 21.32 -2.68 5.49
N ALA A 38 20.41 -1.70 5.52
CA ALA A 38 19.01 -1.95 5.87
C ALA A 38 18.33 -2.87 4.86
N ILE A 39 18.57 -2.67 3.56
CA ILE A 39 18.05 -3.56 2.52
C ILE A 39 18.63 -4.97 2.66
N ALA A 40 19.92 -5.11 2.95
CA ALA A 40 20.56 -6.39 3.19
C ALA A 40 19.93 -7.11 4.39
N GLN A 41 19.68 -6.41 5.50
CA GLN A 41 19.03 -6.98 6.66
C GLN A 41 17.57 -7.37 6.40
N MET A 42 16.80 -6.53 5.70
CA MET A 42 15.42 -6.87 5.29
C MET A 42 15.40 -8.15 4.44
N ARG A 43 16.32 -8.26 3.47
CA ARG A 43 16.46 -9.47 2.67
C ARG A 43 16.83 -10.69 3.50
N ALA A 44 17.73 -10.54 4.47
CA ALA A 44 18.11 -11.63 5.37
C ALA A 44 16.92 -12.17 6.16
N GLU A 45 16.03 -11.29 6.64
CA GLU A 45 14.78 -11.71 7.31
C GLU A 45 13.81 -12.39 6.33
N ILE A 46 13.62 -11.83 5.13
CA ILE A 46 12.69 -12.38 4.12
C ILE A 46 13.08 -13.80 3.69
N PHE A 47 14.37 -14.08 3.58
CA PHE A 47 14.89 -15.37 3.12
C PHE A 47 15.29 -16.32 4.26
N ASP A 48 14.96 -15.99 5.51
CA ASP A 48 15.07 -16.93 6.61
C ASP A 48 14.16 -18.15 6.36
N GLU A 49 14.66 -19.34 6.64
CA GLU A 49 13.95 -20.60 6.35
C GLU A 49 12.58 -20.66 7.04
N LYS A 50 12.48 -20.12 8.27
CA LYS A 50 11.23 -20.11 9.03
C LYS A 50 10.23 -19.13 8.43
N VAL A 51 10.70 -17.97 7.96
CA VAL A 51 9.86 -17.00 7.25
C VAL A 51 9.30 -17.62 5.97
N LEU A 52 10.14 -18.22 5.14
CA LEU A 52 9.67 -18.85 3.91
C LEU A 52 8.70 -20.00 4.18
N ALA A 53 8.92 -20.79 5.24
CA ALA A 53 8.04 -21.90 5.60
C ALA A 53 6.66 -21.45 6.09
N GLU A 54 6.57 -20.33 6.82
CA GLU A 54 5.33 -19.90 7.50
C GLU A 54 4.60 -18.75 6.79
N CYS A 55 5.29 -17.99 5.94
CA CYS A 55 4.80 -16.73 5.39
C CYS A 55 4.74 -16.70 3.87
N GLN A 56 5.03 -17.81 3.17
CA GLN A 56 5.03 -17.84 1.71
C GLN A 56 3.64 -18.18 1.14
N TYR A 57 3.20 -17.37 0.18
CA TYR A 57 1.91 -17.51 -0.49
C TYR A 57 2.07 -17.43 -2.01
N ALA A 58 1.09 -17.97 -2.74
CA ALA A 58 0.99 -17.87 -4.18
C ALA A 58 -0.46 -17.62 -4.60
N SER A 59 -0.66 -16.89 -5.69
CA SER A 59 -1.96 -16.70 -6.34
C SER A 59 -1.80 -16.73 -7.86
N THR A 60 -2.94 -16.70 -8.56
CA THR A 60 -2.96 -16.51 -10.02
C THR A 60 -2.39 -15.17 -10.45
N PHE A 61 -2.38 -14.18 -9.54
CA PHE A 61 -1.91 -12.82 -9.78
C PHE A 61 -0.42 -12.66 -9.46
N ASN A 62 0.06 -13.24 -8.36
CA ASN A 62 1.46 -13.21 -7.93
C ASN A 62 1.90 -14.62 -7.51
N LYS A 63 2.86 -15.19 -8.25
CA LYS A 63 3.24 -16.61 -8.10
C LYS A 63 4.09 -16.91 -6.87
N ASN A 64 4.73 -15.90 -6.27
CA ASN A 64 5.60 -16.07 -5.11
C ASN A 64 5.59 -14.79 -4.28
N MET A 65 4.98 -14.86 -3.11
CA MET A 65 4.87 -13.76 -2.15
C MET A 65 5.31 -14.19 -0.77
N VAL A 66 5.82 -13.25 0.03
CA VAL A 66 6.04 -13.42 1.48
C VAL A 66 5.23 -12.37 2.22
N ARG A 67 4.33 -12.78 3.13
CA ARG A 67 3.36 -11.89 3.80
C ARG A 67 3.18 -12.25 5.26
N GLY A 68 2.79 -11.28 6.09
CA GLY A 68 2.49 -11.53 7.49
C GLY A 68 3.70 -11.90 8.35
N MET A 69 4.93 -11.46 8.00
CA MET A 69 6.13 -11.79 8.79
C MET A 69 6.01 -11.28 10.24
N GLY A 70 5.55 -10.04 10.43
CA GLY A 70 5.35 -9.45 11.75
C GLY A 70 6.65 -9.34 12.60
N ALA A 71 6.50 -8.82 13.81
CA ALA A 71 7.62 -8.57 14.72
C ALA A 71 8.38 -9.85 15.13
N ALA A 72 7.68 -10.99 15.18
CA ALA A 72 8.25 -12.24 15.65
C ALA A 72 9.24 -12.88 14.64
N ARG A 73 9.04 -12.63 13.34
CA ARG A 73 9.83 -13.28 12.28
C ARG A 73 10.73 -12.30 11.52
N ALA A 74 10.34 -11.04 11.42
CA ALA A 74 11.12 -9.99 10.78
C ALA A 74 11.18 -8.71 11.65
N PRO A 75 11.77 -8.77 12.85
CA PRO A 75 11.76 -7.66 13.81
C PRO A 75 12.38 -6.38 13.25
N PHE A 76 13.49 -6.45 12.51
CA PHE A 76 14.12 -5.27 11.91
C PHE A 76 13.20 -4.62 10.88
N THR A 77 12.64 -5.41 9.97
CA THR A 77 11.72 -4.91 8.93
C THR A 77 10.47 -4.32 9.54
N TYR A 78 9.88 -4.99 10.54
CA TYR A 78 8.70 -4.54 11.26
C TYR A 78 8.96 -3.20 11.99
N ASP A 79 10.03 -3.12 12.77
CA ASP A 79 10.40 -1.91 13.51
C ASP A 79 10.75 -0.74 12.57
N ALA A 80 11.43 -1.02 11.45
CA ALA A 80 11.75 -0.01 10.44
C ALA A 80 10.48 0.66 9.91
N TRP A 81 9.46 -0.13 9.55
CA TRP A 81 8.19 0.39 9.03
C TRP A 81 7.28 1.03 10.08
N LYS A 82 7.48 0.73 11.38
CA LYS A 82 6.76 1.40 12.49
C LYS A 82 7.54 2.55 13.12
N SER A 83 8.79 2.77 12.71
CA SER A 83 9.64 3.83 13.25
C SER A 83 9.05 5.22 12.95
N ALA A 84 9.07 6.10 13.96
CA ALA A 84 8.58 7.46 13.81
C ALA A 84 9.31 8.24 12.70
N GLU A 85 10.59 7.93 12.48
CA GLU A 85 11.42 8.55 11.45
C GLU A 85 10.93 8.20 10.03
N VAL A 86 10.72 6.91 9.73
CA VAL A 86 10.21 6.47 8.43
C VAL A 86 8.78 7.00 8.22
N LEU A 87 7.91 6.88 9.22
CA LEU A 87 6.52 7.35 9.12
C LEU A 87 6.42 8.85 8.87
N ALA A 88 7.31 9.66 9.46
CA ALA A 88 7.37 11.09 9.19
C ALA A 88 7.72 11.37 7.73
N ARG A 89 8.68 10.66 7.15
CA ARG A 89 9.09 10.84 5.74
C ARG A 89 8.05 10.34 4.75
N ILE A 90 7.40 9.21 5.03
CA ILE A 90 6.28 8.72 4.22
C ILE A 90 5.11 9.71 4.26
N SER A 91 4.77 10.24 5.44
CA SER A 91 3.71 11.24 5.57
C SER A 91 4.04 12.55 4.85
N GLU A 92 5.30 13.00 4.93
CA GLU A 92 5.80 14.18 4.22
C GLU A 92 5.59 14.06 2.72
N VAL A 93 6.02 12.96 2.09
CA VAL A 93 5.86 12.77 0.64
C VAL A 93 4.41 12.47 0.24
N ALA A 94 3.65 11.81 1.11
CA ALA A 94 2.24 11.53 0.89
C ALA A 94 1.36 12.77 1.00
N GLY A 95 1.82 13.86 1.63
CA GLY A 95 1.05 15.08 1.84
C GLY A 95 -0.09 14.94 2.87
N ILE A 96 -0.06 13.88 3.68
CA ILE A 96 -1.00 13.61 4.76
C ILE A 96 -0.35 12.68 5.79
N ASP A 97 -0.73 12.80 7.06
CA ASP A 97 -0.26 11.89 8.12
C ASP A 97 -0.75 10.47 7.89
N LEU A 98 0.20 9.54 7.76
CA LEU A 98 -0.05 8.12 7.52
C LEU A 98 0.50 7.25 8.66
N VAL A 99 -0.15 6.11 8.85
CA VAL A 99 0.33 4.99 9.67
C VAL A 99 0.18 3.69 8.89
N PRO A 100 0.97 2.64 9.18
CA PRO A 100 0.76 1.33 8.58
C PRO A 100 -0.70 0.90 8.79
N SER A 101 -1.30 0.29 7.78
CA SER A 101 -2.74 -0.01 7.78
C SER A 101 -3.07 -1.03 8.87
N ILE A 102 -2.47 -2.21 8.74
CA ILE A 102 -2.49 -3.34 9.68
C ILE A 102 -1.13 -4.01 9.63
N ASP A 103 -0.75 -4.71 10.69
CA ASP A 103 0.57 -5.32 10.82
C ASP A 103 0.80 -6.44 9.79
N PHE A 104 -0.25 -7.16 9.39
CA PHE A 104 -0.18 -8.23 8.38
C PHE A 104 0.29 -7.71 7.01
N GLU A 105 0.04 -6.43 6.72
CA GLU A 105 0.37 -5.77 5.44
C GLU A 105 1.66 -4.93 5.52
N ILE A 106 2.40 -5.05 6.62
CA ILE A 106 3.76 -4.55 6.70
C ILE A 106 4.65 -5.49 5.90
N ALA A 107 5.34 -4.93 4.91
CA ALA A 107 6.31 -5.64 4.09
C ALA A 107 5.76 -6.87 3.36
N ASN A 108 4.69 -6.70 2.57
CA ASN A 108 4.27 -7.67 1.58
C ASN A 108 5.32 -7.77 0.46
N ILE A 109 6.00 -8.90 0.36
CA ILE A 109 7.09 -9.11 -0.60
C ILE A 109 6.54 -9.82 -1.83
N ASN A 110 6.87 -9.30 -3.00
CA ASN A 110 6.67 -9.99 -4.28
C ASN A 110 8.03 -10.41 -4.83
N ILE A 111 8.19 -11.70 -5.13
CA ILE A 111 9.44 -12.29 -5.60
C ILE A 111 9.26 -12.81 -7.02
N SER A 112 10.02 -12.25 -7.96
CA SER A 112 10.14 -12.77 -9.33
C SER A 112 11.58 -13.18 -9.58
N ILE A 113 11.80 -14.44 -9.94
CA ILE A 113 13.12 -14.98 -10.30
C ILE A 113 13.06 -15.40 -11.77
N ARG A 114 14.09 -15.05 -12.54
CA ARG A 114 14.24 -15.54 -13.90
C ARG A 114 15.07 -16.82 -13.85
N ASP A 115 14.55 -17.90 -14.43
CA ASP A 115 15.25 -19.18 -14.49
C ASP A 115 16.18 -19.17 -15.72
N GLU A 116 17.49 -19.22 -15.51
CA GLU A 116 18.47 -19.26 -16.60
C GLU A 116 18.49 -20.65 -17.30
N ASN A 117 17.90 -21.67 -16.67
CA ASN A 117 17.86 -23.05 -17.18
C ASN A 117 16.68 -23.36 -18.11
N THR A 118 15.71 -22.44 -18.25
CA THR A 118 14.68 -22.58 -19.30
C THR A 118 15.26 -22.07 -20.61
N GLY A 119 15.97 -22.95 -21.33
CA GLY A 119 16.51 -22.71 -22.67
C GLY A 119 15.42 -22.47 -23.73
N VAL A 120 14.66 -21.40 -23.58
CA VAL A 120 13.72 -20.92 -24.60
C VAL A 120 14.42 -19.81 -25.38
N GLU A 121 15.37 -20.22 -26.22
CA GLU A 121 15.52 -19.56 -27.52
C GLU A 121 14.26 -19.90 -28.33
N GLU A 122 13.19 -19.13 -28.18
CA GLU A 122 12.11 -19.16 -29.16
C GLU A 122 11.75 -17.76 -29.61
N THR A 123 12.15 -17.51 -30.85
CA THR A 123 11.59 -16.56 -31.81
C THR A 123 10.07 -16.38 -31.64
N ILE A 124 9.64 -15.24 -31.09
CA ILE A 124 8.26 -14.77 -31.15
C ILE A 124 8.31 -13.34 -31.75
N PRO A 125 7.45 -13.02 -32.74
CA PRO A 125 7.58 -11.81 -33.55
C PRO A 125 7.44 -10.54 -32.71
N ILE A 126 8.09 -9.47 -33.18
CA ILE A 126 8.15 -8.10 -32.66
C ILE A 126 6.75 -7.55 -32.39
N VAL A 127 6.14 -7.96 -31.28
CA VAL A 127 5.20 -7.14 -30.52
C VAL A 127 6.10 -6.44 -29.50
N LYS A 128 5.97 -5.13 -29.32
CA LYS A 128 6.76 -4.39 -28.32
C LYS A 128 6.48 -4.99 -26.93
N ASP A 129 7.38 -5.84 -26.47
CA ASP A 129 7.24 -6.69 -25.27
C ASP A 129 7.25 -5.88 -23.96
N ASP A 130 7.66 -4.61 -24.05
CA ASP A 130 7.77 -3.64 -22.94
C ASP A 130 6.42 -3.23 -22.30
N ASP A 131 5.29 -3.60 -22.89
CA ASP A 131 3.95 -3.28 -22.39
C ASP A 131 3.23 -4.47 -21.71
N LEU A 132 3.88 -5.64 -21.58
CA LEU A 132 3.29 -6.76 -20.84
C LEU A 132 3.24 -6.47 -19.33
N PRO A 133 2.09 -6.64 -18.66
CA PRO A 133 1.98 -6.39 -17.22
C PRO A 133 2.69 -7.47 -16.42
N ALA A 134 3.47 -7.06 -15.42
CA ALA A 134 3.88 -7.92 -14.30
C ALA A 134 2.72 -8.10 -13.33
N VAL A 135 1.94 -7.03 -13.15
CA VAL A 135 0.73 -6.97 -12.33
C VAL A 135 -0.31 -6.23 -13.16
N ALA A 136 -1.46 -6.86 -13.43
CA ALA A 136 -2.48 -6.27 -14.32
C ALA A 136 -3.14 -5.02 -13.73
N TRP A 137 -3.94 -4.31 -14.54
CA TRP A 137 -4.69 -3.13 -14.07
C TRP A 137 -5.57 -3.44 -12.86
N HIS A 138 -5.39 -2.67 -11.80
CA HIS A 138 -6.13 -2.84 -10.55
C HIS A 138 -6.15 -1.55 -9.73
N TYR A 139 -6.93 -1.59 -8.64
CA TYR A 139 -6.84 -0.67 -7.53
C TYR A 139 -6.35 -1.45 -6.32
N ASP A 140 -5.53 -0.82 -5.49
CA ASP A 140 -5.09 -1.45 -4.25
C ASP A 140 -6.25 -1.59 -3.26
N SER A 141 -6.01 -2.45 -2.27
CA SER A 141 -6.89 -2.65 -1.13
C SER A 141 -6.84 -1.47 -0.15
N PHE A 142 -5.71 -0.74 -0.08
CA PHE A 142 -5.45 0.27 0.96
C PHE A 142 -5.24 1.68 0.39
N PRO A 143 -5.62 2.74 1.13
CA PRO A 143 -5.54 4.14 0.67
C PRO A 143 -4.20 4.52 0.06
N PHE A 144 -3.10 4.11 0.70
CA PHE A 144 -1.74 4.36 0.26
C PHE A 144 -0.89 3.09 0.29
N VAL A 145 0.09 3.04 -0.59
CA VAL A 145 1.15 2.04 -0.56
C VAL A 145 2.52 2.71 -0.71
N CYS A 146 3.52 2.12 -0.08
CA CYS A 146 4.93 2.41 -0.34
C CYS A 146 5.59 1.16 -0.93
N VAL A 147 6.06 1.25 -2.18
CA VAL A 147 6.74 0.16 -2.88
C VAL A 147 8.24 0.43 -2.82
N THR A 148 8.98 -0.41 -2.10
CA THR A 148 10.44 -0.38 -1.96
C THR A 148 11.07 -1.50 -2.79
N MET A 149 12.12 -1.19 -3.56
CA MET A 149 12.83 -2.22 -4.32
C MET A 149 13.97 -2.82 -3.51
N LEU A 150 14.01 -4.14 -3.39
CA LEU A 150 15.04 -4.89 -2.64
C LEU A 150 16.09 -5.54 -3.54
N SER A 151 15.81 -5.70 -4.83
CA SER A 151 16.78 -6.25 -5.80
C SER A 151 17.61 -5.16 -6.43
N ASP A 152 18.84 -5.51 -6.79
CA ASP A 152 19.64 -4.71 -7.71
C ASP A 152 19.01 -4.77 -9.11
N CYS A 153 18.49 -3.63 -9.55
CA CYS A 153 17.88 -3.48 -10.86
C CYS A 153 18.86 -2.94 -11.91
N THR A 154 20.17 -2.97 -11.65
CA THR A 154 21.19 -2.56 -12.61
C THR A 154 21.07 -3.38 -13.90
N GLY A 155 20.89 -2.70 -15.03
CA GLY A 155 20.70 -3.34 -16.34
C GLY A 155 19.28 -3.84 -16.62
N MET A 156 18.32 -3.64 -15.70
CA MET A 156 16.91 -3.87 -16.00
C MET A 156 16.32 -2.72 -16.81
N ILE A 157 15.53 -3.05 -17.82
CA ILE A 157 14.77 -2.12 -18.66
C ILE A 157 13.28 -2.37 -18.43
N GLY A 158 12.49 -1.32 -18.26
CA GLY A 158 11.07 -1.41 -17.94
C GLY A 158 10.82 -1.45 -16.42
N GLY A 159 9.70 -2.04 -16.01
CA GLY A 159 9.30 -2.10 -14.60
C GLY A 159 8.62 -0.84 -14.06
N GLU A 160 8.22 0.08 -14.94
CA GLU A 160 7.45 1.27 -14.59
C GLU A 160 6.08 0.92 -14.00
N THR A 161 5.54 1.86 -13.23
CA THR A 161 4.13 1.82 -12.84
C THR A 161 3.36 2.67 -13.82
N ALA A 162 2.43 2.07 -14.55
CA ALA A 162 1.52 2.78 -15.43
C ALA A 162 0.26 3.16 -14.65
N LEU A 163 -0.12 4.44 -14.69
CA LEU A 163 -1.30 5.02 -14.08
C LEU A 163 -2.30 5.36 -15.18
N ARG A 164 -3.58 5.03 -15.00
CA ARG A 164 -4.64 5.41 -15.94
C ARG A 164 -5.37 6.66 -15.45
N THR A 165 -5.45 7.67 -16.31
CA THR A 165 -6.22 8.89 -16.04
C THR A 165 -7.72 8.66 -16.34
N PRO A 166 -8.62 9.56 -15.89
CA PRO A 166 -10.04 9.49 -16.24
C PRO A 166 -10.33 9.60 -17.75
N SER A 167 -9.43 10.22 -18.53
CA SER A 167 -9.55 10.26 -20.00
C SER A 167 -9.20 8.93 -20.66
N GLY A 168 -8.64 7.98 -19.93
CA GLY A 168 -8.11 6.72 -20.45
C GLY A 168 -6.64 6.78 -20.87
N ASP A 169 -5.99 7.95 -20.73
CA ASP A 169 -4.58 8.12 -21.04
C ASP A 169 -3.71 7.37 -20.01
N ILE A 170 -2.57 6.86 -20.47
CA ILE A 170 -1.63 6.11 -19.62
C ILE A 170 -0.41 6.99 -19.33
N MET A 171 -0.18 7.27 -18.05
CA MET A 171 1.03 7.94 -17.57
C MET A 171 1.96 6.89 -16.95
N LYS A 172 3.18 6.76 -17.48
CA LYS A 172 4.21 5.87 -16.91
C LYS A 172 5.06 6.64 -15.90
N VAL A 173 5.15 6.12 -14.68
CA VAL A 173 6.02 6.62 -13.63
C VAL A 173 7.17 5.64 -13.43
N ARG A 174 8.39 6.16 -13.33
CA ARG A 174 9.59 5.35 -13.16
C ARG A 174 9.46 4.46 -11.93
N GLY A 175 9.77 3.17 -12.07
CA GLY A 175 9.81 2.23 -10.94
C GLY A 175 11.02 2.44 -10.02
N PRO A 176 10.96 1.94 -8.77
CA PRO A 176 12.07 2.05 -7.83
C PRO A 176 13.28 1.20 -8.24
N ALA A 177 14.46 1.66 -7.86
CA ALA A 177 15.73 0.93 -7.90
C ALA A 177 16.09 0.50 -6.47
N MET A 178 17.07 -0.39 -6.30
CA MET A 178 17.44 -0.94 -4.98
C MET A 178 17.58 0.15 -3.91
N GLY A 179 16.86 -0.01 -2.80
CA GLY A 179 16.88 0.94 -1.66
C GLY A 179 16.05 2.21 -1.86
N THR A 180 15.46 2.41 -3.04
CA THR A 180 14.51 3.49 -3.30
C THR A 180 13.07 3.01 -3.17
N ALA A 181 12.18 3.97 -2.97
CA ALA A 181 10.76 3.74 -2.78
C ALA A 181 9.91 4.67 -3.65
N VAL A 182 8.69 4.24 -3.93
CA VAL A 182 7.61 5.06 -4.50
C VAL A 182 6.43 5.03 -3.53
N VAL A 183 5.81 6.18 -3.30
CA VAL A 183 4.58 6.30 -2.51
C VAL A 183 3.44 6.68 -3.44
N MET A 184 2.29 6.01 -3.35
CA MET A 184 1.11 6.32 -4.17
C MET A 184 -0.23 6.05 -3.49
N GLN A 185 -1.26 6.76 -3.94
CA GLN A 185 -2.66 6.58 -3.54
C GLN A 185 -3.31 5.39 -4.26
N GLY A 186 -2.80 4.17 -4.01
CA GLY A 186 -3.14 2.97 -4.77
C GLY A 186 -4.63 2.58 -4.80
N ARG A 187 -5.40 2.88 -3.74
CA ARG A 187 -6.86 2.66 -3.72
C ARG A 187 -7.62 3.55 -4.71
N TYR A 188 -7.05 4.68 -5.07
CA TYR A 188 -7.71 5.78 -5.77
C TYR A 188 -7.27 5.92 -7.22
N ILE A 189 -6.23 5.19 -7.63
CA ILE A 189 -5.62 5.33 -8.94
C ILE A 189 -5.55 3.93 -9.56
N GLU A 190 -6.22 3.75 -10.70
CA GLU A 190 -6.09 2.50 -11.46
C GLU A 190 -4.67 2.42 -12.02
N HIS A 191 -3.98 1.33 -11.71
CA HIS A 191 -2.57 1.20 -12.07
C HIS A 191 -2.20 -0.24 -12.41
N GLN A 192 -1.06 -0.39 -13.10
CA GLN A 192 -0.44 -1.66 -13.40
C GLN A 192 1.08 -1.55 -13.26
N ALA A 193 1.73 -2.62 -12.81
CA ALA A 193 3.19 -2.70 -12.85
C ALA A 193 3.59 -3.38 -14.16
N LEU A 194 4.46 -2.74 -14.95
CA LEU A 194 4.98 -3.31 -16.18
C LEU A 194 6.07 -4.34 -15.87
N LYS A 195 6.26 -5.31 -16.77
CA LYS A 195 7.42 -6.21 -16.68
C LYS A 195 8.71 -5.43 -16.87
N ALA A 196 9.74 -5.92 -16.21
CA ALA A 196 11.11 -5.49 -16.47
C ALA A 196 11.85 -6.63 -17.17
N LEU A 197 12.61 -6.28 -18.20
CA LEU A 197 13.50 -7.17 -18.94
C LEU A 197 14.93 -7.01 -18.41
N GLY A 198 15.67 -8.12 -18.33
CA GLY A 198 17.01 -8.14 -17.73
C GLY A 198 17.01 -8.36 -16.22
N GLY A 199 18.18 -8.63 -15.65
CA GLY A 199 18.33 -8.99 -14.24
C GLY A 199 17.99 -10.46 -13.93
N ARG A 200 18.52 -10.95 -12.79
CA ARG A 200 18.30 -12.32 -12.29
C ARG A 200 17.04 -12.44 -11.43
N GLU A 201 16.72 -11.38 -10.68
CA GLU A 201 15.63 -11.32 -9.73
C GLU A 201 15.01 -9.93 -9.67
N ARG A 202 13.73 -9.86 -9.30
CA ARG A 202 13.02 -8.62 -8.97
C ARG A 202 12.20 -8.86 -7.71
N ILE A 203 12.67 -8.31 -6.60
CA ILE A 203 12.04 -8.41 -5.28
C ILE A 203 11.59 -7.03 -4.86
N SER A 204 10.28 -6.85 -4.70
CA SER A 204 9.68 -5.61 -4.22
C SER A 204 8.95 -5.82 -2.90
N MET A 205 9.15 -4.92 -1.96
CA MET A 205 8.48 -4.88 -0.67
C MET A 205 7.43 -3.77 -0.66
N VAL A 206 6.19 -4.12 -0.37
CA VAL A 206 5.05 -3.20 -0.34
C VAL A 206 4.55 -3.09 1.09
N THR A 207 4.49 -1.87 1.61
CA THR A 207 3.85 -1.59 2.90
C THR A 207 2.63 -0.72 2.66
N CYS A 208 1.49 -1.14 3.21
CA CYS A 208 0.21 -0.47 3.04
C CYS A 208 -0.06 0.52 4.18
N PHE A 209 -0.64 1.68 3.86
CA PHE A 209 -0.87 2.76 4.80
C PHE A 209 -2.32 3.26 4.77
N ARG A 210 -2.76 3.77 5.93
CA ARG A 210 -4.05 4.43 6.13
C ARG A 210 -3.82 5.82 6.76
N PRO A 211 -4.78 6.76 6.62
CA PRO A 211 -4.67 8.04 7.31
C PRO A 211 -4.63 7.83 8.82
N LYS A 212 -3.74 8.58 9.49
CA LYS A 212 -3.62 8.55 10.95
C LYS A 212 -4.85 9.13 11.64
N SER A 213 -5.44 10.17 11.07
CA SER A 213 -6.60 10.84 11.63
C SER A 213 -7.87 10.00 11.40
N PRO A 214 -8.66 9.72 12.45
CA PRO A 214 -9.90 8.97 12.30
C PRO A 214 -10.97 9.77 11.56
N LEU A 215 -10.79 11.08 11.40
CA LEU A 215 -11.75 11.96 10.73
C LEU A 215 -11.56 12.02 9.20
N VAL A 216 -10.49 11.43 8.69
CA VAL A 216 -10.22 11.31 7.26
C VAL A 216 -10.93 10.07 6.73
N LYS A 217 -11.33 10.13 5.46
CA LYS A 217 -11.94 9.00 4.73
C LYS A 217 -10.92 7.85 4.64
N ASP A 218 -11.40 6.62 4.88
CA ASP A 218 -10.60 5.40 4.76
C ASP A 218 -11.45 4.34 4.04
N GLU A 219 -11.14 4.14 2.76
CA GLU A 219 -11.81 3.18 1.87
C GLU A 219 -11.01 1.90 1.68
N THR A 220 -10.34 1.45 2.75
CA THR A 220 -9.75 0.11 2.81
C THR A 220 -10.82 -0.95 2.52
N VAL A 221 -10.50 -1.85 1.59
CA VAL A 221 -11.24 -3.09 1.28
C VAL A 221 -10.31 -4.28 1.38
N LEU A 222 -10.84 -5.48 1.59
CA LEU A 222 -10.06 -6.71 1.77
C LEU A 222 -10.12 -7.63 0.56
N VAL A 223 -10.98 -7.37 -0.42
CA VAL A 223 -11.20 -8.24 -1.60
C VAL A 223 -9.89 -8.67 -2.27
N GLY A 224 -8.94 -7.76 -2.46
CA GLY A 224 -7.68 -8.06 -3.15
C GLY A 224 -6.66 -8.85 -2.33
N VAL A 225 -6.76 -8.81 -0.99
CA VAL A 225 -5.80 -9.45 -0.08
C VAL A 225 -6.37 -10.68 0.63
N ARG A 226 -7.70 -10.83 0.69
CA ARG A 226 -8.37 -11.93 1.40
C ARG A 226 -7.87 -13.29 0.94
N GLY A 227 -7.84 -13.55 -0.36
CA GLY A 227 -7.43 -14.85 -0.92
C GLY A 227 -5.95 -15.18 -0.79
N ILE A 228 -5.13 -14.27 -0.25
CA ILE A 228 -3.67 -14.42 -0.13
C ILE A 228 -3.16 -14.14 1.29
N SER A 229 -4.05 -14.11 2.28
CA SER A 229 -3.75 -13.82 3.68
C SER A 229 -4.18 -14.98 4.59
N GLU A 230 -3.62 -15.03 5.80
CA GLU A 230 -4.24 -15.77 6.90
C GLU A 230 -5.48 -14.97 7.34
N ILE A 231 -6.67 -15.58 7.18
CA ILE A 231 -7.96 -14.89 7.30
C ILE A 231 -8.22 -14.46 8.74
N SER A 232 -7.89 -15.28 9.73
CA SER A 232 -8.16 -14.98 11.13
C SER A 232 -7.38 -13.75 11.59
N GLU A 233 -6.09 -13.67 11.26
CA GLU A 233 -5.20 -12.56 11.56
C GLU A 233 -5.60 -11.31 10.78
N LEU A 234 -5.88 -11.43 9.47
CA LEU A 234 -6.35 -10.32 8.65
C LEU A 234 -7.62 -9.69 9.22
N TYR A 235 -8.64 -10.51 9.51
CA TYR A 235 -9.93 -10.02 10.03
C TYR A 235 -9.84 -9.52 11.46
N THR A 236 -8.99 -10.11 12.30
CA THR A 236 -8.76 -9.63 13.66
C THR A 236 -8.18 -8.21 13.62
N GLN A 237 -7.06 -8.02 12.90
CA GLN A 237 -6.41 -6.72 12.82
C GLN A 237 -7.30 -5.69 12.12
N TYR A 238 -7.98 -6.07 11.03
CA TYR A 238 -8.92 -5.17 10.34
C TYR A 238 -10.05 -4.72 11.24
N THR A 239 -10.71 -5.66 11.92
CA THR A 239 -11.82 -5.36 12.84
C THR A 239 -11.35 -4.46 13.97
N GLU A 240 -10.21 -4.78 14.58
CA GLU A 240 -9.64 -4.04 15.70
C GLU A 240 -9.45 -2.55 15.34
N TYR A 241 -8.69 -2.23 14.30
CA TYR A 241 -8.43 -0.83 13.99
C TYR A 241 -9.70 -0.10 13.53
N ARG A 242 -10.62 -0.76 12.82
CA ARG A 242 -11.87 -0.12 12.36
C ARG A 242 -12.80 0.18 13.54
N LEU A 243 -12.81 -0.66 14.57
CA LEU A 243 -13.52 -0.38 15.83
C LEU A 243 -12.87 0.78 16.60
N GLU A 244 -11.54 0.86 16.68
CA GLU A 244 -10.85 2.02 17.26
C GLU A 244 -11.21 3.33 16.55
N LEU A 245 -11.31 3.31 15.22
CA LEU A 245 -11.75 4.48 14.45
C LEU A 245 -13.17 4.92 14.85
N LEU A 246 -14.09 3.97 15.05
CA LEU A 246 -15.45 4.26 15.52
C LEU A 246 -15.43 4.86 16.94
N GLU A 247 -14.63 4.31 17.85
CA GLU A 247 -14.48 4.83 19.20
C GLU A 247 -14.02 6.30 19.19
N GLU A 248 -12.95 6.61 18.44
CA GLU A 248 -12.41 7.97 18.38
C GLU A 248 -13.40 8.95 17.72
N ARG A 249 -14.10 8.52 16.66
CA ARG A 249 -15.14 9.34 16.02
C ARG A 249 -16.30 9.65 16.96
N ILE A 250 -16.78 8.65 17.70
CA ILE A 250 -17.85 8.82 18.69
C ILE A 250 -17.37 9.74 19.82
N ARG A 251 -16.15 9.52 20.34
CA ARG A 251 -15.55 10.36 21.40
C ARG A 251 -15.43 11.82 20.93
N HIS A 252 -14.96 12.04 19.70
CA HIS A 252 -14.87 13.36 19.10
C HIS A 252 -16.25 14.05 19.01
N GLN A 253 -17.27 13.35 18.50
CA GLN A 253 -18.62 13.92 18.38
C GLN A 253 -19.26 14.17 19.76
N LEU A 254 -19.07 13.28 20.72
CA LEU A 254 -19.55 13.43 22.09
C LEU A 254 -18.97 14.69 22.75
N LYS A 255 -17.67 14.95 22.55
CA LYS A 255 -17.03 16.18 23.02
C LYS A 255 -17.71 17.42 22.45
N LYS A 256 -17.96 17.45 21.13
CA LYS A 256 -18.67 18.57 20.48
C LYS A 256 -20.09 18.79 21.03
N VAL A 257 -20.83 17.71 21.27
CA VAL A 257 -22.19 17.80 21.86
C VAL A 257 -22.14 18.38 23.28
N ARG A 258 -21.20 17.94 24.11
CA ARG A 258 -21.00 18.45 25.49
C ARG A 258 -20.64 19.94 25.49
N GLU A 259 -19.67 20.34 24.67
CA GLU A 259 -19.25 21.74 24.53
C GLU A 259 -20.41 22.63 24.04
N GLY A 260 -21.20 22.14 23.09
CA GLY A 260 -22.41 22.82 22.63
C GLY A 260 -23.44 23.02 23.74
N GLY A 261 -23.66 22.00 24.58
CA GLY A 261 -24.55 22.07 25.73
C GLY A 261 -24.10 23.08 26.78
N ILE A 262 -22.81 23.08 27.13
CA ILE A 262 -22.20 24.05 28.06
C ILE A 262 -22.36 25.48 27.52
N ALA A 263 -22.09 25.67 26.23
CA ALA A 263 -22.25 26.96 25.56
C ALA A 263 -23.72 27.34 25.27
N LYS A 264 -24.70 26.51 25.68
CA LYS A 264 -26.13 26.67 25.41
C LYS A 264 -26.46 26.92 23.93
N LYS A 265 -25.66 26.33 23.03
CA LYS A 265 -25.92 26.39 21.59
C LYS A 265 -27.17 25.57 21.27
N ARG A 266 -27.94 26.01 20.27
CA ARG A 266 -29.08 25.23 19.76
C ARG A 266 -28.58 23.90 19.20
N PHE A 267 -29.28 22.82 19.53
CA PHE A 267 -28.95 21.48 19.02
C PHE A 267 -29.09 21.43 17.49
N ASN A 268 -28.06 20.92 16.81
CA ASN A 268 -27.99 20.86 15.36
C ASN A 268 -28.40 19.45 14.88
N VAL A 269 -29.70 19.25 14.65
CA VAL A 269 -30.24 17.95 14.21
C VAL A 269 -29.60 17.46 12.90
N PRO A 270 -29.48 18.29 11.82
CA PRO A 270 -28.86 17.85 10.58
C PRO A 270 -27.41 17.36 10.74
N GLU A 271 -26.61 18.03 11.57
CA GLU A 271 -25.21 17.63 11.82
C GLU A 271 -25.13 16.26 12.49
N ILE A 272 -25.95 16.01 13.51
CA ILE A 272 -25.97 14.72 14.21
C ILE A 272 -26.48 13.60 13.29
N GLN A 273 -27.54 13.84 12.51
CA GLN A 273 -28.01 12.86 11.53
C GLN A 273 -26.93 12.55 10.47
N SER A 274 -26.22 13.56 9.98
CA SER A 274 -25.11 13.36 9.03
C SER A 274 -23.97 12.53 9.65
N PHE A 275 -23.58 12.83 10.90
CA PHE A 275 -22.57 12.06 11.61
C PHE A 275 -22.97 10.58 11.79
N LEU A 276 -24.18 10.33 12.29
CA LEU A 276 -24.69 8.98 12.50
C LEU A 276 -24.83 8.22 11.19
N GLY A 277 -25.32 8.87 10.13
CA GLY A 277 -25.40 8.29 8.80
C GLY A 277 -24.04 7.86 8.25
N LYS A 278 -22.99 8.67 8.46
CA LYS A 278 -21.61 8.29 8.08
C LYS A 278 -21.11 7.08 8.86
N GLN A 279 -21.41 6.96 10.16
CA GLN A 279 -21.00 5.79 10.95
C GLN A 279 -21.76 4.54 10.52
N LYS A 280 -23.06 4.67 10.21
CA LYS A 280 -23.85 3.57 9.65
C LYS A 280 -23.22 3.04 8.35
N LEU A 281 -22.93 3.91 7.40
CA LEU A 281 -22.30 3.52 6.12
C LEU A 281 -20.92 2.87 6.32
N PHE A 282 -20.17 3.30 7.33
CA PHE A 282 -18.87 2.72 7.67
C PHE A 282 -19.00 1.31 8.25
N ILE A 283 -19.99 1.07 9.12
CA ILE A 283 -20.28 -0.28 9.64
C ILE A 283 -20.76 -1.18 8.51
N GLU A 284 -21.65 -0.69 7.65
CA GLU A 284 -22.13 -1.42 6.47
C GLU A 284 -20.99 -1.79 5.51
N SER A 285 -19.96 -0.94 5.35
CA SER A 285 -18.81 -1.30 4.54
C SER A 285 -17.95 -2.38 5.20
N MET A 286 -17.73 -2.32 6.52
CA MET A 286 -17.03 -3.40 7.24
C MET A 286 -17.72 -4.75 7.09
N MET A 287 -19.05 -4.78 7.18
CA MET A 287 -19.83 -6.01 7.00
C MET A 287 -19.68 -6.65 5.62
N LYS A 288 -19.36 -5.86 4.58
CA LYS A 288 -19.07 -6.38 3.23
C LYS A 288 -17.66 -6.93 3.10
N GLU A 289 -16.74 -6.52 3.96
CA GLU A 289 -15.35 -6.98 3.90
C GLU A 289 -15.09 -8.23 4.75
N ILE A 290 -15.88 -8.43 5.80
CA ILE A 290 -15.80 -9.59 6.70
C ILE A 290 -16.82 -10.63 6.24
N GLU A 291 -16.35 -11.55 5.41
CA GLU A 291 -17.16 -12.63 4.82
C GLU A 291 -16.60 -13.98 5.25
N GLU A 292 -17.47 -14.98 5.42
CA GLU A 292 -17.01 -16.37 5.58
C GLU A 292 -16.30 -16.80 4.29
N VAL A 293 -15.11 -17.40 4.44
CA VAL A 293 -14.33 -17.93 3.33
C VAL A 293 -14.47 -19.44 3.37
N GLU A 294 -15.07 -20.01 2.33
CA GLU A 294 -15.17 -21.46 2.11
C GLU A 294 -13.82 -22.08 1.68
#